data_AF-A0A1A0JXJ3-F1
#
_entry.id   AF-A0A1A0JXJ3-F1
#
_cell.length_a   1.000
_cell.length_b   1.000
_cell.length_c   1.000
_cell.angle_alpha   90.00
_cell.angle_beta   90.00
_cell.angle_gamma   90.00
#
_symmetry.space_group_name_H-M   'P 1'
#
loop_
_entity.id
_entity.type
_entity.pdbx_description
1 polymer ?
#
loop_
_entity_poly.entity_id
_entity_poly.type
_entity_poly.pdbx_seq_one_letter_code
_entity_poly.pdbx_strand_id
1 'polypeptide(L)' 'MPRKFNQDAKDRVVRLVEDRIVAENMSMHPACQAVVPKLGVSWHTARQ' A
#
# COMPACT_ATOMS: atom_id res chain seq x y z
N MET A 1 1.97 -16.04 -17.68
CA MET A 1 0.82 -15.19 -17.29
C MET A 1 1.32 -14.12 -16.34
N PRO A 2 1.21 -12.81 -16.65
CA PRO A 2 1.59 -11.78 -15.69
C PRO A 2 0.70 -11.94 -14.47
N ARG A 3 1.29 -12.19 -13.30
CA ARG A 3 0.57 -12.27 -12.02
C ARG A 3 0.04 -10.87 -11.74
N LYS A 4 -1.18 -10.58 -12.21
CA LYS A 4 -1.89 -9.35 -11.85
C LYS A 4 -1.86 -9.26 -10.33
N PHE A 5 -1.38 -8.13 -9.81
CA PHE A 5 -1.50 -7.84 -8.40
C PHE A 5 -2.99 -7.97 -8.05
N ASN A 6 -3.32 -8.96 -7.21
CA ASN A 6 -4.69 -9.38 -6.96
C ASN A 6 -5.51 -8.18 -6.49
N GLN A 7 -6.76 -8.03 -6.97
CA GLN A 7 -7.60 -6.89 -6.52
C GLN A 7 -7.77 -6.91 -5.01
N ASP A 8 -7.97 -8.08 -4.40
CA ASP A 8 -7.99 -8.24 -2.94
C ASP A 8 -6.67 -7.76 -2.27
N ALA A 9 -5.51 -7.96 -2.91
CA ALA A 9 -4.26 -7.42 -2.40
C ALA A 9 -4.21 -5.89 -2.50
N LYS A 10 -4.76 -5.30 -3.57
CA LYS A 10 -4.89 -3.83 -3.70
C LYS A 10 -5.85 -3.27 -2.66
N ASP A 11 -7.01 -3.90 -2.47
CA ASP A 11 -8.03 -3.46 -1.51
C ASP A 11 -7.51 -3.51 -0.08
N ARG A 12 -6.71 -4.53 0.25
CA ARG A 12 -6.01 -4.61 1.54
C ARG A 12 -5.02 -3.46 1.73
N VAL A 13 -4.26 -3.10 0.69
CA VAL A 13 -3.32 -1.98 0.76
C VAL A 13 -4.05 -0.67 1.01
N VAL A 14 -5.13 -0.41 0.26
CA VAL A 14 -5.94 0.80 0.39
C VAL A 14 -6.47 0.93 1.81
N ARG A 15 -7.10 -0.14 2.33
CA ARG A 15 -7.63 -0.17 3.69
C ARG A 15 -6.55 0.08 4.75
N LEU A 16 -5.35 -0.46 4.58
CA LEU A 16 -4.24 -0.25 5.53
C LEU A 16 -3.74 1.21 5.52
N VAL A 17 -3.74 1.85 4.35
CA VAL A 17 -3.36 3.27 4.24
C VAL A 17 -4.43 4.15 4.88
N GLU A 18 -5.71 3.89 4.60
CA GLU A 18 -6.83 4.63 5.19
C GLU A 18 -6.88 4.49 6.72
N ASP A 19 -6.72 3.28 7.23
CA ASP A 19 -6.65 3.00 8.68
C ASP A 19 -5.51 3.80 9.34
N ARG A 20 -4.35 3.86 8.68
CA ARG A 20 -3.18 4.61 9.17
C ARG A 20 -3.41 6.13 9.17
N ILE A 21 -4.06 6.65 8.12
CA ILE A 21 -4.44 8.07 8.02
C ILE A 21 -5.34 8.43 9.19
N VAL A 22 -6.37 7.62 9.46
CA VAL A 22 -7.35 7.86 10.53
C VAL A 22 -6.71 7.69 11.92
N ALA A 23 -5.95 6.62 12.15
CA ALA A 23 -5.39 6.30 13.45
C ALA A 23 -4.27 7.26 13.89
N GLU A 24 -3.44 7.71 12.95
CA GLU A 24 -2.27 8.55 13.26
C GLU A 24 -2.48 10.02 12.84
N ASN A 25 -3.68 10.39 12.37
CA ASN A 25 -4.01 11.70 11.81
C ASN A 25 -2.95 12.17 10.78
N MET A 26 -2.55 11.24 9.92
CA MET A 26 -1.46 11.43 8.96
C MET A 26 -1.98 11.81 7.58
N SER A 27 -1.13 12.46 6.79
CA SER A 27 -1.42 12.67 5.36
C SER A 27 -1.19 11.40 4.54
N MET A 28 -1.73 11.35 3.33
CA MET A 28 -1.67 10.18 2.46
C MET A 28 -0.25 9.72 2.13
N HIS A 29 0.70 10.65 1.90
CA HIS A 29 2.07 10.31 1.56
C HIS A 29 2.83 9.54 2.67
N PRO A 30 2.91 10.05 3.92
CA PRO A 30 3.56 9.31 5.01
C PRO A 30 2.82 8.01 5.33
N ALA A 31 1.48 7.97 5.23
CA ALA A 31 0.72 6.74 5.42
C ALA A 31 1.07 5.67 4.37
N CYS A 32 1.15 6.04 3.09
CA CYS A 32 1.60 5.15 2.02
C CYS A 32 3.04 4.65 2.26
N GLN A 33 3.97 5.55 2.59
CA GLN A 33 5.37 5.18 2.88
C GLN A 33 5.48 4.20 4.06
N ALA A 34 4.63 4.35 5.08
CA ALA A 34 4.61 3.48 6.25
C ALA A 34 4.02 2.08 5.97
N VAL A 35 3.26 1.93 4.89
CA VAL A 35 2.65 0.65 4.46
C VAL A 35 3.53 -0.09 3.44
N VAL A 36 4.33 0.61 2.64
CA VAL A 36 5.24 0.02 1.62
C VAL A 36 6.13 -1.12 2.16
N PRO A 37 6.82 -0.99 3.31
CA PRO A 37 7.65 -2.09 3.84
C PRO A 37 6.85 -3.35 4.19
N LYS A 38 5.56 -3.21 4.55
CA LYS A 38 4.69 -4.33 4.94
C LYS A 38 4.19 -5.15 3.75
N LEU A 39 4.32 -4.63 2.54
CA LEU A 39 3.77 -5.25 1.32
C LEU A 39 4.78 -6.13 0.58
N GLY A 40 6.05 -6.18 1.01
CA GLY A 40 7.09 -7.01 0.38
C GLY A 40 7.40 -6.65 -1.08
N VAL A 41 6.78 -5.59 -1.62
CA VAL A 41 7.02 -5.06 -2.96
C VAL A 41 7.99 -3.91 -2.85
N SER A 42 9.12 -4.02 -3.55
CA SER A 42 9.93 -2.85 -3.81
C SER A 42 9.10 -1.87 -4.65
N TRP A 43 9.05 -0.60 -4.25
CA TRP A 43 8.39 0.48 -5.01
C TRP A 43 8.97 0.63 -6.43
N HIS A 44 10.14 0.04 -6.68
CA HIS A 44 10.80 -0.09 -7.96
C HIS A 44 10.14 -1.14 -8.88
N THR A 45 9.63 -2.24 -8.31
CA THR A 45 8.91 -3.29 -9.05
C THR A 45 7.47 -2.88 -9.38
N ALA A 46 6.84 -2.03 -8.56
CA ALA A 46 5.46 -1.58 -8.77
C ALA A 46 5.29 -0.53 -9.88
N ARG A 47 6.38 0.00 -10.46
CA ARG A 47 6.38 1.08 -11.47
C ARG A 47 6.67 0.61 -12.91
N GLN A 48 7.04 -0.66 -13.10
CA GLN A 48 7.12 -1.27 -14.44
C GLN A 48 5.77 -1.91 -14.80
#